data_AF-A0A7Y5RT79-F1
#
_entry.id   AF-A0A7Y5RT79-F1
#
_cell.length_a   1.000
_cell.length_b   1.000
_cell.length_c   1.000
_cell.angle_alpha   90.00
_cell.angle_beta   90.00
_cell.angle_gamma   90.00
#
_symmetry.space_group_name_H-M   'P 1'
#
loop_
_entity.id
_entity.type
_entity.pdbx_description
1 polymer ?
#
loop_
_entity_poly.entity_id
_entity_poly.type
_entity_poly.pdbx_seq_one_letter_code
_entity_poly.pdbx_strand_id
1 'polypeptide(L)'
;MKFLETRQLKNEELHNELERLRRHLFDLRSQAVTEKLGDPTQLGKTKRDIARILTVLSQRGEKEVEQKQHHMESVSTRGKGK
;
A
#
# COMPACT_ATOMS: atom_id res chain seq x y z
N MET A 1 -9.10 7.58 2.32
CA MET A 1 -9.24 7.05 3.69
C MET A 1 -9.38 8.18 4.71
N LYS A 2 -10.14 8.03 5.81
CA LYS A 2 -10.15 9.02 6.91
C LYS A 2 -9.06 8.68 7.93
N PHE A 3 -8.31 9.68 8.37
CA PHE A 3 -7.17 9.53 9.28
C PHE A 3 -7.53 8.88 10.63
N LEU A 4 -8.74 9.13 11.14
CA LEU A 4 -9.19 8.54 12.41
C LEU A 4 -9.45 7.03 12.30
N GLU A 5 -9.87 6.53 11.14
CA GLU A 5 -10.06 5.10 10.91
C GLU A 5 -8.71 4.38 10.88
N THR A 6 -7.68 4.97 10.27
CA THR A 6 -6.32 4.36 10.25
C THR A 6 -5.73 4.19 11.65
N ARG A 7 -6.07 5.03 12.62
CA ARG A 7 -5.56 4.89 14.00
C ARG A 7 -6.27 3.81 14.81
N GLN A 8 -7.47 3.39 14.40
CA GLN A 8 -8.26 2.36 15.08
C GLN A 8 -7.92 0.93 14.63
N LEU A 9 -7.29 0.79 13.46
CA LEU A 9 -6.85 -0.50 12.94
C LEU A 9 -5.70 -1.10 13.76
N LYS A 10 -5.65 -2.44 13.86
CA LYS A 10 -4.51 -3.17 14.44
C LYS A 10 -3.28 -3.09 13.53
N ASN A 11 -2.09 -3.38 14.05
CA ASN A 11 -0.86 -3.32 13.24
C ASN A 11 -0.94 -4.27 12.02
N GLU A 12 -1.44 -5.49 12.20
CA GLU A 12 -1.63 -6.45 11.10
C GLU A 12 -2.56 -5.92 10.01
N GLU A 13 -3.70 -5.33 10.41
CA GLU A 13 -4.66 -4.73 9.48
C GLU A 13 -4.06 -3.54 8.73
N LEU A 14 -3.20 -2.75 9.38
CA LEU A 14 -2.46 -1.67 8.72
C LEU A 14 -1.47 -2.20 7.68
N HIS A 15 -0.81 -3.33 7.95
CA HIS A 15 0.06 -3.98 6.97
C HIS A 15 -0.72 -4.53 5.78
N ASN A 16 -1.87 -5.19 6.03
CA ASN A 16 -2.75 -5.72 4.99
C ASN A 16 -3.27 -4.60 4.08
N GLU A 17 -3.73 -3.49 4.67
CA GLU A 17 -4.24 -2.36 3.92
C GLU A 17 -3.13 -1.61 3.17
N LEU A 18 -1.93 -1.51 3.75
CA LEU A 18 -0.75 -0.97 3.07
C LEU A 18 -0.42 -1.74 1.79
N GLU A 19 -0.46 -3.07 1.85
CA GLU A 19 -0.25 -3.94 0.69
C GLU A 19 -1.32 -3.71 -0.38
N ARG A 20 -2.58 -3.70 0.03
CA ARG A 20 -3.72 -3.45 -0.87
C ARG A 20 -3.58 -2.12 -1.60
N LEU A 21 -3.25 -1.04 -0.89
CA LEU A 21 -3.08 0.28 -1.48
C LEU A 21 -1.88 0.35 -2.42
N ARG A 22 -0.78 -0.37 -2.13
CA ARG A 22 0.37 -0.46 -3.04
C ARG A 22 0.04 -1.20 -4.33
N ARG A 23 -0.67 -2.33 -4.24
CA ARG A 23 -1.18 -3.05 -5.44
C ARG A 23 -2.10 -2.16 -6.26
N HIS A 24 -3.01 -1.45 -5.59
CA HIS A 24 -3.89 -0.50 -6.27
C HIS A 24 -3.12 0.64 -6.94
N LEU A 25 -2.07 1.16 -6.29
CA LEU A 25 -1.19 2.17 -6.89
C LEU A 25 -0.47 1.65 -8.13
N PHE A 26 -0.03 0.38 -8.12
CA PHE A 26 0.58 -0.25 -9.30
C PHE A 26 -0.42 -0.38 -10.45
N ASP A 27 -1.64 -0.81 -10.16
CA ASP A 27 -2.73 -0.92 -11.14
C ASP A 27 -3.06 0.44 -11.75
N LEU A 28 -3.27 1.46 -10.91
CA LEU A 28 -3.50 2.85 -11.34
C LEU A 28 -2.34 3.40 -12.18
N ARG A 29 -1.09 3.06 -11.85
CA ARG A 29 0.08 3.46 -12.65
C ARG A 29 0.11 2.75 -14.00
N SER A 30 -0.27 1.48 -14.04
CA SER A 30 -0.32 0.69 -15.27
C SER A 30 -1.42 1.22 -16.20
N GLN A 31 -2.61 1.49 -15.65
CA GLN A 31 -3.72 2.14 -16.34
C GLN A 31 -3.36 3.54 -16.85
N ALA A 32 -2.60 4.33 -16.07
CA ALA A 32 -2.16 5.67 -16.49
C ALA A 32 -1.27 5.68 -17.73
N VAL A 33 -0.59 4.56 -17.99
CA VAL A 33 0.33 4.41 -19.14
C VAL A 33 -0.43 3.96 -20.38
N THR A 34 -1.43 3.09 -20.24
CA THR A 34 -2.17 2.50 -21.37
C THR A 34 -3.39 3.33 -21.79
N GLU A 35 -4.04 4.03 -20.86
CA GLU A 35 -5.28 4.76 -21.09
C GLU A 35 -5.30 6.12 -20.35
N LYS A 36 -6.16 7.04 -20.77
CA LYS A 36 -6.42 8.25 -19.95
C LYS A 36 -7.13 7.81 -18.67
N LEU A 37 -6.46 7.97 -17.54
CA LEU A 37 -7.04 7.70 -16.22
C LEU A 37 -8.37 8.46 -16.09
N GLY A 38 -9.45 7.74 -15.78
CA GLY A 38 -10.76 8.36 -15.55
C GLY A 38 -10.69 9.42 -14.44
N ASP A 39 -9.94 9.14 -13.38
CA ASP A 39 -9.69 10.06 -12.28
C ASP A 39 -8.19 10.16 -11.90
N PRO A 40 -7.43 11.11 -12.46
CA PRO A 40 -6.01 11.31 -12.14
C PRO A 40 -5.78 11.65 -10.66
N THR A 41 -6.82 12.13 -9.95
CA THR A 41 -6.75 12.43 -8.52
C THR A 41 -6.56 11.19 -7.65
N GLN A 42 -6.94 10.00 -8.13
CA GLN A 42 -6.82 8.74 -7.38
C GLN A 42 -5.36 8.39 -7.09
N LEU A 43 -4.45 8.58 -8.05
CA LEU A 43 -3.01 8.39 -7.82
C LEU A 43 -2.50 9.19 -6.62
N GLY A 44 -2.90 10.47 -6.53
CA GLY A 44 -2.52 11.37 -5.44
C GLY A 44 -3.20 11.05 -4.11
N LYS A 45 -4.44 10.53 -4.13
CA LYS A 45 -5.18 10.08 -2.95
C LYS A 45 -4.57 8.79 -2.38
N THR A 46 -4.34 7.80 -3.23
CA THR A 46 -3.75 6.50 -2.86
C THR A 46 -2.34 6.68 -2.27
N LYS A 47 -1.49 7.54 -2.86
CA LYS A 47 -0.17 7.88 -2.29
C LYS A 47 -0.28 8.50 -0.89
N ARG A 48 -1.24 9.41 -0.68
CA ARG A 48 -1.49 10.03 0.63
C ARG A 48 -1.99 9.04 1.66
N ASP A 49 -2.85 8.11 1.27
CA ASP A 49 -3.36 7.07 2.17
C ASP A 49 -2.23 6.10 2.58
N ILE A 50 -1.35 5.71 1.66
CA ILE A 50 -0.12 4.95 1.97
C ILE A 50 0.76 5.70 2.99
N ALA A 51 1.02 6.99 2.76
CA ALA A 51 1.85 7.80 3.66
C ALA A 51 1.27 7.92 5.07
N ARG A 52 -0.07 8.01 5.20
CA ARG A 52 -0.75 8.03 6.50
C ARG A 52 -0.56 6.72 7.25
N ILE A 53 -0.72 5.58 6.59
CA ILE A 53 -0.52 4.26 7.22
C ILE A 53 0.92 4.10 7.67
N LEU A 54 1.89 4.46 6.83
CA LEU A 54 3.32 4.43 7.19
C LEU A 54 3.61 5.31 8.41
N THR A 55 2.99 6.50 8.48
CA THR A 55 3.13 7.40 9.64
C THR A 55 2.55 6.78 10.91
N VAL A 56 1.38 6.14 10.84
CA VAL A 56 0.77 5.47 12.01
C VAL A 56 1.63 4.30 12.47
N LEU A 57 2.11 3.46 11.55
CA LEU A 57 3.02 2.34 11.87
C LEU A 57 4.32 2.85 12.52
N SER A 58 4.90 3.92 11.98
CA SER A 58 6.08 4.57 12.56
C SER A 58 5.81 5.15 13.96
N GLN A 59 4.66 5.81 14.16
CA GLN A 59 4.24 6.32 15.48
C GLN A 59 4.04 5.20 16.50
N ARG A 60 3.70 3.99 16.06
CA ARG A 60 3.58 2.80 16.90
C ARG A 60 4.91 2.08 17.15
N GLY A 61 6.00 2.56 16.56
CA GLY A 61 7.34 1.98 16.72
C GLY A 61 7.62 0.76 15.84
N GLU A 62 6.79 0.50 14.82
CA GLU A 62 7.02 -0.58 13.86
C GLU A 62 8.21 -0.22 12.96
N LYS A 63 9.38 -0.81 13.21
CA LYS A 63 10.60 -0.63 12.40
C LYS A 63 10.69 -1.65 11.25
N GLU A 64 9.83 -2.66 11.27
CA GLU A 64 9.92 -3.83 10.39
C GLU A 64 8.98 -3.76 9.18
N VAL A 65 8.38 -2.59 8.94
CA VAL A 65 7.45 -2.36 7.83
C VAL A 65 8.10 -2.72 6.50
N GLU A 66 9.40 -2.46 6.32
CA GLU A 66 10.16 -2.80 5.11
C GLU A 66 10.62 -4.26 5.06
N GLN A 67 10.95 -4.90 6.19
CA GLN A 67 11.46 -6.29 6.16
C GLN A 67 10.35 -7.31 5.88
N LYS A 68 9.14 -7.10 6.42
CA LYS A 68 7.95 -7.91 6.09
C LYS A 68 7.58 -7.81 4.60
N GLN A 69 7.90 -6.68 3.96
CA GLN A 69 7.65 -6.48 2.54
C GLN A 69 8.65 -7.27 1.68
N HIS A 70 9.94 -7.21 2.01
CA HIS A 70 11.00 -7.93 1.28
C HIS A 70 10.86 -9.46 1.38
N HIS A 71 10.39 -9.97 2.53
CA HIS A 71 10.14 -11.40 2.71
C HIS A 71 9.00 -11.93 1.83
N MET A 72 8.02 -11.10 1.47
CA MET A 72 6.84 -11.56 0.73
C MET A 72 6.99 -11.35 -0.79
N GLU A 73 7.72 -10.32 -1.24
CA GLU A 73 8.09 -10.15 -2.67
C GLU A 73 8.98 -11.31 -3.18
N SER A 74 9.85 -11.84 -2.32
CA SER A 74 10.67 -13.03 -2.63
C SER A 74 9.84 -14.34 -2.69
N VAL A 75 8.68 -14.39 -2.04
CA VAL A 75 7.74 -15.52 -2.13
C VAL A 75 6.81 -15.37 -3.35
N SER A 76 6.34 -14.16 -3.65
CA SER A 76 5.43 -13.90 -4.77
C SER A 76 6.10 -14.03 -6.14
N THR A 77 7.40 -13.75 -6.25
CA THR A 77 8.17 -13.94 -7.50
C THR A 77 8.43 -15.41 -7.84
N ARG A 78 8.32 -16.31 -6.86
CA ARG A 78 8.52 -17.76 -7.03
C ARG A 78 7.26 -18.51 -7.49
N GLY A 79 6.08 -17.88 -7.40
CA GLY A 79 4.78 -18.51 -7.67
C GLY A 79 4.14 -18.23 -9.03
N LYS A 80 4.65 -17.30 -9.84
CA LYS A 80 4.16 -17.02 -11.20
C LYS A 80 5.16 -17.52 -12.24
N GLY A 81 5.26 -18.85 -12.32
CA GLY A 81 6.06 -19.54 -13.33
C GLY A 81 5.38 -20.84 -13.72
N LYS A 82 4.21 -20.75 -14.37
CA LYS A 82 3.64 -21.75 -15.26
C LYS A 82 2.65 -21.08 -16.19
#